data_AF-A0A3D4FUV9-F1
#
_entry.id   AF-A0A3D4FUV9-F1
#
_cell.length_a   1.000
_cell.length_b   1.000
_cell.length_c   1.000
_cell.angle_alpha   90.00
_cell.angle_beta   90.00
_cell.angle_gamma   90.00
#
_symmetry.space_group_name_H-M   'P 1'
#
loop_
_entity.id
_entity.type
_entity.pdbx_description
1 polymer ?
#
loop_
_entity_poly.entity_id
_entity_poly.type
_entity_poly.pdbx_seq_one_letter_code
_entity_poly.pdbx_strand_id
1 'polypeptide(L)'
;FGPDYRQILSLASPPLEVLGGPEVSTQLAQAANDGMAELVQRHPDRFPGFVASLPMNASEGIVTEAHRAINDLGACGVQVFTNVNGQPLTAPEFRPLFGAMAEHDLPIWVHPARGASFTDYLTETSSKYEIWWTFGWPYETSAAMARIVFEGLLNDYPSLKIITHHMGGMVPYFEGRVGPGWDQLGSRTSDENLGAVLERLKTRPIDLFRMFYADTAVFGSRAATICGISFFGADHVVFASDSPFDPEKGPMYIRETIKIIDELELSETDRDKIYRANAVRLLKLKDR
;
A
#
# COMPACT_ATOMS: atom_id res chain seq x y z
N PHE A 1 -1.41 -13.65 19.99
CA PHE A 1 -0.66 -13.80 18.73
C PHE A 1 0.50 -14.80 18.82
N GLY A 2 0.90 -15.28 20.01
CA GLY A 2 1.72 -16.50 20.13
C GLY A 2 3.20 -16.31 19.78
N PRO A 3 4.03 -17.35 19.98
CA PRO A 3 5.46 -17.33 19.66
C PRO A 3 5.74 -17.22 18.16
N ASP A 4 4.79 -17.63 17.31
CA ASP A 4 4.96 -17.68 15.86
C ASP A 4 4.66 -16.33 15.16
N TYR A 5 4.22 -15.32 15.91
CA TYR A 5 3.92 -14.00 15.34
C TYR A 5 5.20 -13.21 15.02
N ARG A 6 5.31 -12.87 13.73
CA ARG A 6 6.41 -12.13 13.13
C ARG A 6 5.91 -10.87 12.43
N GLN A 7 6.74 -9.84 12.37
CA GLN A 7 6.41 -8.54 11.80
C GLN A 7 7.41 -8.13 10.73
N ILE A 8 6.93 -7.78 9.55
CA ILE A 8 7.74 -7.03 8.59
C ILE A 8 7.69 -5.57 9.02
N LEU A 9 8.85 -5.00 9.30
CA LEU A 9 8.93 -3.64 9.81
C LEU A 9 8.76 -2.62 8.67
N SER A 10 8.05 -1.54 8.96
CA SER A 10 8.00 -0.35 8.10
C SER A 10 8.12 0.89 8.98
N LEU A 11 8.65 1.98 8.42
CA LEU A 11 8.67 3.26 9.13
C LEU A 11 7.25 3.83 9.16
N ALA A 12 6.80 4.23 10.35
CA ALA A 12 5.49 4.85 10.53
C ALA A 12 5.41 6.23 9.84
N SER A 13 4.18 6.72 9.66
CA SER A 13 3.92 8.11 9.30
C SER A 13 4.47 9.08 10.36
N PRO A 14 4.81 10.34 9.99
CA PRO A 14 4.53 10.99 8.71
C PRO A 14 5.52 10.64 7.57
N PRO A 15 5.18 10.94 6.30
CA PRO A 15 6.12 10.84 5.18
C PRO A 15 7.40 11.66 5.42
N LEU A 16 8.55 11.19 4.95
CA LEU A 16 9.83 11.86 5.19
C LEU A 16 9.92 13.22 4.49
N GLU A 17 9.23 13.36 3.36
CA GLU A 17 9.17 14.57 2.55
C GLU A 17 8.42 15.74 3.20
N VAL A 18 7.64 15.49 4.26
CA VAL A 18 6.99 16.56 5.03
C VAL A 18 7.87 17.10 6.16
N LEU A 19 8.96 16.40 6.50
CA LEU A 19 9.86 16.76 7.60
C LEU A 19 10.99 17.70 7.16
N GLY A 20 11.31 17.74 5.87
CA GLY A 20 12.38 18.58 5.35
C GLY A 20 12.54 18.52 3.83
N GLY A 21 13.52 19.26 3.33
CA GLY A 21 13.90 19.22 1.91
C GLY A 21 14.64 17.93 1.51
N PRO A 22 15.01 17.79 0.22
CA PRO A 22 15.58 16.57 -0.34
C PRO A 22 16.75 15.98 0.47
N GLU A 23 17.71 16.81 0.88
CA GLU A 23 18.88 16.37 1.66
C GLU A 23 18.49 15.78 3.02
N VAL A 24 17.57 16.44 3.73
CA VAL A 24 17.09 15.97 5.04
C VAL A 24 16.31 14.67 4.87
N SER A 25 15.42 14.58 3.89
CA SER A 25 14.67 13.35 3.62
C SER A 25 15.58 12.19 3.25
N THR A 26 16.66 12.43 2.48
CA THR A 26 17.67 11.40 2.17
C THR A 26 18.39 10.92 3.42
N GLN A 27 18.87 11.83 4.27
CA GLN A 27 19.55 11.45 5.52
C GLN A 27 18.63 10.66 6.46
N LEU A 28 17.36 11.09 6.58
CA LEU A 28 16.36 10.39 7.40
C LEU A 28 16.02 9.01 6.83
N ALA A 29 15.88 8.88 5.51
CA ALA A 29 15.62 7.59 4.86
C ALA A 29 16.76 6.62 5.13
N GLN A 30 18.01 7.06 4.92
CA GLN A 30 19.20 6.24 5.16
C GLN A 30 19.28 5.79 6.62
N ALA A 31 19.16 6.72 7.57
CA ALA A 31 19.20 6.41 8.99
C ALA A 31 18.09 5.45 9.42
N ALA A 32 16.86 5.65 8.91
CA ALA A 32 15.74 4.76 9.20
C ALA A 32 15.96 3.36 8.64
N ASN A 33 16.40 3.25 7.38
CA ASN A 33 16.63 1.96 6.72
C ASN A 33 17.78 1.20 7.38
N ASP A 34 18.88 1.87 7.75
CA ASP A 34 20.00 1.26 8.47
C ASP A 34 19.54 0.73 9.84
N GLY A 35 18.74 1.52 10.57
CA GLY A 35 18.17 1.10 11.86
C GLY A 35 17.21 -0.08 11.75
N MET A 36 16.36 -0.11 10.72
CA MET A 36 15.46 -1.24 10.45
C MET A 36 16.23 -2.51 10.10
N ALA A 37 17.26 -2.41 9.27
CA ALA A 37 18.14 -3.52 8.94
C ALA A 37 18.84 -4.07 10.19
N GLU A 38 19.30 -3.18 11.08
CA GLU A 38 19.91 -3.56 12.34
C GLU A 38 18.92 -4.29 13.27
N LEU A 39 17.66 -3.82 13.36
CA LEU A 39 16.61 -4.49 14.14
C LEU A 39 16.29 -5.89 13.61
N VAL A 40 16.19 -6.05 12.29
CA VAL A 40 16.01 -7.34 11.63
C VAL A 40 17.18 -8.28 11.91
N GLN A 41 18.42 -7.76 11.89
CA GLN A 41 19.60 -8.56 12.21
C GLN A 41 19.64 -8.99 13.69
N ARG A 42 19.24 -8.09 14.60
CA ARG A 42 19.24 -8.35 16.06
C ARG A 42 18.11 -9.29 16.49
N HIS A 43 16.98 -9.28 15.81
CA HIS A 43 15.79 -10.05 16.19
C HIS A 43 15.12 -10.78 15.01
N PRO A 44 15.85 -11.64 14.27
CA PRO A 44 15.35 -12.24 13.03
C PRO A 44 14.14 -13.16 13.21
N ASP A 45 13.99 -13.76 14.41
CA ASP A 45 12.85 -14.63 14.73
C ASP A 45 11.55 -13.84 14.94
N ARG A 46 11.63 -12.52 15.13
CA ARG A 46 10.49 -11.61 15.31
C ARG A 46 10.30 -10.68 14.12
N PHE A 47 11.40 -10.24 13.52
CA PHE A 47 11.42 -9.34 12.37
C PHE A 47 12.11 -10.04 11.19
N PRO A 48 11.38 -10.81 10.37
CA PRO A 48 11.97 -11.54 9.25
C PRO A 48 12.38 -10.65 8.08
N GLY A 49 12.00 -9.37 8.08
CA GLY A 49 12.35 -8.40 7.05
C GLY A 49 11.83 -7.00 7.39
N PHE A 50 12.17 -6.04 6.54
CA PHE A 50 11.67 -4.67 6.61
C PHE A 50 11.45 -4.13 5.19
N VAL A 51 10.57 -3.14 5.06
CA VAL A 51 10.41 -2.35 3.84
C VAL A 51 11.07 -0.99 4.00
N ALA A 52 11.76 -0.55 2.95
CA ALA A 52 12.52 0.68 2.98
C ALA A 52 11.63 1.92 2.85
N SER A 53 11.95 2.97 3.60
CA SER A 53 11.44 4.32 3.34
C SER A 53 12.34 5.04 2.35
N LEU A 54 11.74 5.86 1.49
CA LEU A 54 12.45 6.53 0.40
C LEU A 54 12.35 8.05 0.54
N PRO A 55 13.37 8.80 0.12
CA PRO A 55 13.32 10.26 0.07
C PRO A 55 12.54 10.72 -1.16
N MET A 56 11.21 10.61 -1.12
CA MET A 56 10.34 10.82 -2.30
C MET A 56 10.41 12.23 -2.91
N ASN A 57 10.89 13.23 -2.16
CA ASN A 57 11.14 14.58 -2.66
C ASN A 57 12.55 14.78 -3.27
N ALA A 58 13.41 13.76 -3.28
CA ALA A 58 14.78 13.82 -3.78
C ALA A 58 14.92 12.97 -5.05
N SER A 59 14.59 13.51 -6.23
CA SER A 59 14.45 12.75 -7.49
C SER A 59 15.58 11.75 -7.77
N GLU A 60 16.87 12.16 -7.62
CA GLU A 60 18.01 11.25 -7.81
C GLU A 60 18.18 10.23 -6.66
N GLY A 61 17.75 10.60 -5.46
CA GLY A 61 17.85 9.80 -4.24
C GLY A 61 16.81 8.69 -4.13
N ILE A 62 15.66 8.79 -4.81
CA ILE A 62 14.57 7.79 -4.72
C ILE A 62 15.05 6.40 -5.13
N VAL A 63 15.52 6.27 -6.37
CA VAL A 63 15.94 4.99 -6.95
C VAL A 63 17.27 4.56 -6.36
N THR A 64 18.18 5.50 -6.09
CA THR A 64 19.48 5.23 -5.44
C THR A 64 19.29 4.58 -4.07
N GLU A 65 18.41 5.14 -3.22
CA GLU A 65 18.15 4.60 -1.90
C GLU A 65 17.36 3.29 -1.96
N ALA A 66 16.42 3.14 -2.91
CA ALA A 66 15.73 1.87 -3.12
C ALA A 66 16.73 0.74 -3.46
N HIS A 67 17.67 0.99 -4.39
CA HIS A 67 18.72 0.02 -4.71
C HIS A 67 19.60 -0.31 -3.51
N ARG A 68 20.08 0.71 -2.78
CA ARG A 68 20.91 0.50 -1.59
C ARG A 68 20.19 -0.33 -0.54
N ALA A 69 18.96 0.04 -0.20
CA ALA A 69 18.19 -0.65 0.82
C ALA A 69 17.88 -2.11 0.44
N ILE A 70 17.53 -2.37 -0.82
CA ILE A 70 17.24 -3.73 -1.30
C ILE A 70 18.52 -4.57 -1.40
N ASN A 71 19.54 -4.07 -2.10
CA ASN A 71 20.72 -4.86 -2.44
C ASN A 71 21.71 -4.99 -1.28
N ASP A 72 21.88 -3.93 -0.51
CA ASP A 72 22.95 -3.85 0.50
C ASP A 72 22.41 -4.15 1.90
N LEU A 73 21.17 -3.72 2.20
CA LEU A 73 20.56 -3.90 3.53
C LEU A 73 19.56 -5.07 3.61
N GLY A 74 19.09 -5.58 2.47
CA GLY A 74 18.13 -6.68 2.41
C GLY A 74 16.68 -6.27 2.66
N ALA A 75 16.30 -5.03 2.34
CA ALA A 75 14.90 -4.60 2.34
C ALA A 75 14.08 -5.49 1.39
N CYS A 76 12.92 -5.96 1.84
CA CYS A 76 12.07 -6.87 1.09
C CYS A 76 10.97 -6.16 0.29
N GLY A 77 11.14 -4.86 0.05
CA GLY A 77 10.18 -3.97 -0.61
C GLY A 77 10.42 -2.53 -0.20
N VAL A 78 9.58 -1.63 -0.68
CA VAL A 78 9.61 -0.20 -0.33
C VAL A 78 8.23 0.26 0.12
N GLN A 79 8.17 1.23 1.02
CA GLN A 79 6.93 1.92 1.39
C GLN A 79 6.94 3.33 0.80
N VAL A 80 5.84 3.68 0.15
CA VAL A 80 5.54 5.03 -0.32
C VAL A 80 4.17 5.45 0.19
N PHE A 81 3.90 6.76 0.15
CA PHE A 81 2.59 7.29 0.50
C PHE A 81 1.79 7.63 -0.75
N THR A 82 0.45 7.62 -0.63
CA THR A 82 -0.51 7.89 -1.73
C THR A 82 -0.27 9.20 -2.51
N ASN A 83 0.47 10.15 -1.94
CA ASN A 83 0.95 11.36 -2.58
C ASN A 83 2.33 11.78 -2.00
N VAL A 84 3.05 12.62 -2.74
CA VAL A 84 4.34 13.20 -2.31
C VAL A 84 4.20 14.71 -2.28
N ASN A 85 4.11 15.30 -1.09
CA ASN A 85 3.85 16.74 -0.91
C ASN A 85 2.68 17.28 -1.76
N GLY A 86 1.60 16.50 -1.86
CA GLY A 86 0.42 16.82 -2.66
C GLY A 86 0.48 16.43 -4.14
N GLN A 87 1.64 16.01 -4.65
CA GLN A 87 1.76 15.48 -6.02
C GLN A 87 1.28 14.03 -6.07
N PRO A 88 0.60 13.61 -7.16
CA PRO A 88 0.20 12.22 -7.31
C PRO A 88 1.43 11.32 -7.44
N LEU A 89 1.37 10.12 -6.85
CA LEU A 89 2.43 9.10 -6.96
C LEU A 89 2.84 8.75 -8.39
N THR A 90 1.96 9.03 -9.34
CA THR A 90 2.13 8.70 -10.75
C THR A 90 2.79 9.81 -11.57
N ALA A 91 3.10 10.95 -10.94
CA ALA A 91 3.80 12.05 -11.56
C ALA A 91 5.13 11.58 -12.20
N PRO A 92 5.57 12.16 -13.33
CA PRO A 92 6.72 11.69 -14.10
C PRO A 92 8.00 11.50 -13.27
N GLU A 93 8.23 12.35 -12.28
CA GLU A 93 9.40 12.31 -11.39
C GLU A 93 9.45 11.04 -10.51
N PHE A 94 8.32 10.40 -10.23
CA PHE A 94 8.25 9.19 -9.39
C PHE A 94 8.15 7.90 -10.21
N ARG A 95 7.83 8.01 -11.51
CA ARG A 95 7.74 6.84 -12.42
C ARG A 95 8.97 5.94 -12.42
N PRO A 96 10.23 6.45 -12.34
CA PRO A 96 11.42 5.61 -12.29
C PRO A 96 11.41 4.58 -11.14
N LEU A 97 10.78 4.90 -10.00
CA LEU A 97 10.66 3.95 -8.88
C LEU A 97 9.88 2.70 -9.28
N PHE A 98 8.77 2.84 -9.99
CA PHE A 98 7.95 1.70 -10.40
C PHE A 98 8.70 0.78 -11.37
N GLY A 99 9.48 1.34 -12.28
CA GLY A 99 10.36 0.57 -13.16
C GLY A 99 11.41 -0.21 -12.37
N ALA A 100 12.13 0.45 -11.46
CA ALA A 100 13.13 -0.20 -10.61
C ALA A 100 12.53 -1.32 -9.75
N MET A 101 11.34 -1.12 -9.17
CA MET A 101 10.66 -2.13 -8.36
C MET A 101 10.14 -3.30 -9.19
N ALA A 102 9.71 -3.06 -10.44
CA ALA A 102 9.36 -4.12 -11.38
C ALA A 102 10.59 -4.98 -11.75
N GLU A 103 11.77 -4.37 -11.91
CA GLU A 103 13.04 -5.08 -12.16
C GLU A 103 13.48 -5.93 -10.96
N HIS A 104 13.38 -5.39 -9.74
CA HIS A 104 13.64 -6.15 -8.51
C HIS A 104 12.62 -7.26 -8.24
N ASP A 105 11.43 -7.14 -8.85
CA ASP A 105 10.30 -8.03 -8.64
C ASP A 105 9.93 -8.10 -7.13
N LEU A 106 9.95 -6.93 -6.47
CA LEU A 106 9.61 -6.72 -5.06
C LEU A 106 8.43 -5.73 -4.93
N PRO A 107 7.66 -5.79 -3.84
CA PRO A 107 6.45 -4.99 -3.72
C PRO A 107 6.71 -3.54 -3.30
N ILE A 108 5.82 -2.67 -3.77
CA ILE A 108 5.62 -1.31 -3.26
C ILE A 108 4.42 -1.34 -2.31
N TRP A 109 4.60 -0.89 -1.08
CA TRP A 109 3.51 -0.73 -0.10
C TRP A 109 3.03 0.72 -0.16
N VAL A 110 1.75 0.90 -0.46
CA VAL A 110 1.13 2.22 -0.57
C VAL A 110 0.30 2.49 0.68
N HIS A 111 0.78 3.41 1.49
CA HIS A 111 0.13 3.85 2.73
C HIS A 111 -0.53 5.23 2.52
N PRO A 112 -1.75 5.49 3.03
CA PRO A 112 -2.36 6.83 2.96
C PRO A 112 -1.64 7.83 3.88
N ALA A 113 -1.60 9.11 3.51
CA ALA A 113 -0.91 10.16 4.26
C ALA A 113 -1.74 11.42 4.48
N ARG A 114 -3.02 11.43 4.08
CA ARG A 114 -3.92 12.56 4.35
C ARG A 114 -3.83 12.94 5.83
N GLY A 115 -3.76 14.24 6.12
CA GLY A 115 -3.76 14.79 7.48
C GLY A 115 -4.99 15.64 7.77
N ALA A 116 -5.14 16.10 9.01
CA ALA A 116 -6.27 16.91 9.46
C ALA A 116 -6.42 18.27 8.74
N SER A 117 -5.37 18.75 8.05
CA SER A 117 -5.43 19.96 7.22
C SER A 117 -6.25 19.78 5.93
N PHE A 118 -6.54 18.54 5.52
CA PHE A 118 -7.35 18.28 4.33
C PHE A 118 -8.84 18.45 4.66
N THR A 119 -9.41 19.56 4.20
CA THR A 119 -10.80 19.99 4.44
C THR A 119 -11.84 19.07 3.82
N ASP A 120 -12.96 18.84 4.52
CA ASP A 120 -14.05 18.00 4.01
C ASP A 120 -15.04 18.81 3.15
N TYR A 121 -15.15 20.11 3.44
CA TYR A 121 -15.93 21.07 2.65
C TYR A 121 -15.11 22.30 2.26
N LEU A 122 -15.46 22.92 1.12
CA LEU A 122 -14.73 24.07 0.53
C LEU A 122 -14.57 25.27 1.46
N THR A 123 -15.47 25.45 2.43
CA THR A 123 -15.45 26.59 3.38
C THR A 123 -14.73 26.28 4.69
N GLU A 124 -14.20 25.07 4.85
CA GLU A 124 -13.48 24.67 6.06
C GLU A 124 -11.98 24.94 5.91
N THR A 125 -11.27 24.93 7.04
CA THR A 125 -9.80 25.05 7.10
C THR A 125 -9.12 23.81 7.68
N SER A 126 -9.91 22.83 8.14
CA SER A 126 -9.47 21.53 8.63
C SER A 126 -10.61 20.53 8.46
N SER A 127 -10.27 19.24 8.36
CA SER A 127 -11.25 18.17 8.53
C SER A 127 -11.91 18.24 9.91
N LYS A 128 -13.14 17.76 10.00
CA LYS A 128 -13.90 17.65 11.26
C LYS A 128 -14.06 16.19 11.66
N TYR A 129 -14.18 15.94 12.97
CA TYR A 129 -14.49 14.62 13.53
C TYR A 129 -13.57 13.50 13.05
N GLU A 130 -12.31 13.82 12.77
CA GLU A 130 -11.32 12.84 12.31
C GLU A 130 -11.69 12.12 11.00
N ILE A 131 -12.54 12.75 10.17
CA ILE A 131 -12.95 12.22 8.86
C ILE A 131 -11.73 12.01 7.94
N TRP A 132 -10.72 12.90 8.05
CA TRP A 132 -9.49 12.85 7.26
C TRP A 132 -8.79 11.50 7.25
N TRP A 133 -8.85 10.73 8.35
CA TRP A 133 -8.29 9.38 8.39
C TRP A 133 -9.38 8.31 8.27
N THR A 134 -10.52 8.45 8.98
CA THR A 134 -11.54 7.40 9.02
C THR A 134 -12.14 7.09 7.63
N PHE A 135 -12.45 8.12 6.85
CA PHE A 135 -12.90 7.96 5.46
C PHE A 135 -11.87 8.44 4.46
N GLY A 136 -11.07 9.44 4.84
CA GLY A 136 -10.11 10.06 3.95
C GLY A 136 -8.97 9.12 3.54
N TRP A 137 -8.46 8.27 4.45
CA TRP A 137 -7.40 7.31 4.11
C TRP A 137 -7.85 6.23 3.11
N PRO A 138 -8.97 5.50 3.32
CA PRO A 138 -9.48 4.57 2.31
C PRO A 138 -9.80 5.24 0.96
N TYR A 139 -10.32 6.47 0.97
CA TYR A 139 -10.56 7.24 -0.25
C TYR A 139 -9.26 7.58 -0.97
N GLU A 140 -8.26 8.07 -0.23
CA GLU A 140 -6.96 8.46 -0.79
C GLU A 140 -6.23 7.25 -1.40
N THR A 141 -6.24 6.10 -0.74
CA THR A 141 -5.74 4.83 -1.31
C THR A 141 -6.46 4.48 -2.61
N SER A 142 -7.79 4.58 -2.62
CA SER A 142 -8.60 4.28 -3.82
C SER A 142 -8.32 5.22 -4.98
N ALA A 143 -8.11 6.50 -4.69
CA ALA A 143 -7.75 7.51 -5.68
C ALA A 143 -6.34 7.26 -6.25
N ALA A 144 -5.37 6.91 -5.40
CA ALA A 144 -4.02 6.55 -5.84
C ALA A 144 -4.05 5.30 -6.74
N MET A 145 -4.79 4.26 -6.37
CA MET A 145 -5.00 3.08 -7.23
C MET A 145 -5.59 3.47 -8.59
N ALA A 146 -6.59 4.34 -8.62
CA ALA A 146 -7.17 4.82 -9.87
C ALA A 146 -6.16 5.56 -10.75
N ARG A 147 -5.35 6.45 -10.18
CA ARG A 147 -4.27 7.14 -10.92
C ARG A 147 -3.28 6.13 -11.50
N ILE A 148 -2.85 5.14 -10.71
CA ILE A 148 -1.93 4.09 -11.16
C ILE A 148 -2.51 3.30 -12.34
N VAL A 149 -3.80 2.93 -12.27
CA VAL A 149 -4.52 2.24 -13.35
C VAL A 149 -4.60 3.11 -14.59
N PHE A 150 -5.19 4.31 -14.50
CA PHE A 150 -5.48 5.14 -15.68
C PHE A 150 -4.23 5.76 -16.33
N GLU A 151 -3.14 5.89 -15.58
CA GLU A 151 -1.84 6.30 -16.13
C GLU A 151 -1.01 5.14 -16.70
N GLY A 152 -1.59 3.95 -16.76
CA GLY A 152 -1.03 2.80 -17.48
C GLY A 152 0.16 2.15 -16.79
N LEU A 153 0.44 2.43 -15.52
CA LEU A 153 1.61 1.85 -14.83
C LEU A 153 1.55 0.31 -14.79
N LEU A 154 0.37 -0.26 -14.59
CA LEU A 154 0.19 -1.72 -14.60
C LEU A 154 0.23 -2.32 -16.02
N ASN A 155 0.07 -1.50 -17.06
CA ASN A 155 0.27 -1.92 -18.45
C ASN A 155 1.74 -1.87 -18.84
N ASP A 156 2.44 -0.81 -18.42
CA ASP A 156 3.87 -0.62 -18.65
C ASP A 156 4.69 -1.66 -17.87
N TYR A 157 4.27 -1.99 -16.65
CA TYR A 157 4.93 -2.92 -15.73
C TYR A 157 3.96 -3.99 -15.21
N PRO A 158 3.61 -5.01 -16.02
CA PRO A 158 2.64 -6.03 -15.62
C PRO A 158 3.11 -6.94 -14.47
N SER A 159 4.41 -7.00 -14.19
CA SER A 159 4.99 -7.72 -13.04
C SER A 159 4.99 -6.92 -11.75
N LEU A 160 4.59 -5.63 -11.79
CA LEU A 160 4.62 -4.74 -10.65
C LEU A 160 3.68 -5.23 -9.55
N LYS A 161 4.18 -5.29 -8.33
CA LYS A 161 3.44 -5.74 -7.14
C LYS A 161 3.18 -4.52 -6.26
N ILE A 162 1.92 -4.16 -6.08
CA ILE A 162 1.53 -3.03 -5.21
C ILE A 162 0.61 -3.56 -4.12
N ILE A 163 1.01 -3.39 -2.86
CA ILE A 163 0.19 -3.71 -1.69
C ILE A 163 -0.51 -2.43 -1.23
N THR A 164 -1.84 -2.45 -1.22
CA THR A 164 -2.67 -1.34 -0.78
C THR A 164 -3.17 -1.59 0.64
N HIS A 165 -3.05 -0.58 1.50
CA HIS A 165 -3.55 -0.64 2.87
C HIS A 165 -5.09 -0.72 2.96
N HIS A 166 -5.57 -1.32 4.04
CA HIS A 166 -6.97 -1.36 4.46
C HIS A 166 -7.88 -2.09 3.45
N MET A 167 -7.52 -3.31 3.07
CA MET A 167 -8.24 -4.11 2.07
C MET A 167 -8.43 -3.39 0.72
N GLY A 168 -7.49 -2.53 0.33
CA GLY A 168 -7.61 -1.75 -0.91
C GLY A 168 -8.65 -0.64 -0.84
N GLY A 169 -8.89 -0.13 0.37
CA GLY A 169 -9.73 1.03 0.62
C GLY A 169 -11.18 0.79 0.23
N MET A 170 -11.69 1.63 -0.67
CA MET A 170 -13.09 1.65 -1.07
C MET A 170 -13.37 0.79 -2.31
N VAL A 171 -12.34 0.36 -3.04
CA VAL A 171 -12.51 -0.28 -4.35
C VAL A 171 -13.32 -1.58 -4.27
N PRO A 172 -12.99 -2.56 -3.39
CA PRO A 172 -13.76 -3.80 -3.33
C PRO A 172 -15.23 -3.57 -2.99
N TYR A 173 -15.50 -2.72 -1.99
CA TYR A 173 -16.86 -2.46 -1.53
C TYR A 173 -17.72 -1.79 -2.60
N PHE A 174 -17.10 -0.93 -3.42
CA PHE A 174 -17.77 -0.23 -4.50
C PHE A 174 -17.49 -0.82 -5.88
N GLU A 175 -17.11 -2.10 -6.02
CA GLU A 175 -16.74 -2.67 -7.33
C GLU A 175 -17.84 -2.51 -8.40
N GLY A 176 -19.12 -2.57 -7.99
CA GLY A 176 -20.28 -2.36 -8.86
C GLY A 176 -20.47 -0.90 -9.31
N ARG A 177 -19.84 0.06 -8.64
CA ARG A 177 -19.75 1.47 -9.07
C ARG A 177 -18.46 1.72 -9.85
N VAL A 178 -17.35 1.17 -9.37
CA VAL A 178 -16.00 1.32 -9.90
C VAL A 178 -15.90 0.73 -11.31
N GLY A 179 -16.33 -0.52 -11.51
CA GLY A 179 -16.28 -1.18 -12.82
C GLY A 179 -17.21 -0.51 -13.85
N PRO A 180 -18.54 -0.66 -13.73
CA PRO A 180 -19.50 -0.05 -14.66
C PRO A 180 -19.40 1.47 -14.80
N GLY A 181 -18.92 2.17 -13.75
CA GLY A 181 -18.69 3.61 -13.80
C GLY A 181 -17.54 3.99 -14.74
N TRP A 182 -16.45 3.24 -14.71
CA TRP A 182 -15.31 3.47 -15.61
C TRP A 182 -15.42 2.78 -16.96
N ASP A 183 -16.30 1.79 -17.13
CA ASP A 183 -16.71 1.31 -18.46
C ASP A 183 -17.37 2.43 -19.31
N GLN A 184 -17.88 3.47 -18.63
CA GLN A 184 -18.51 4.64 -19.24
C GLN A 184 -17.63 5.90 -19.12
N LEU A 185 -16.31 5.76 -18.92
CA LEU A 185 -15.39 6.89 -18.78
C LEU A 185 -15.53 7.87 -19.97
N GLY A 186 -15.62 9.18 -19.69
CA GLY A 186 -15.78 10.24 -20.68
C GLY A 186 -17.22 10.52 -21.13
N SER A 187 -18.18 9.63 -20.86
CA SER A 187 -19.60 9.84 -21.24
C SER A 187 -20.34 10.90 -20.41
N ARG A 188 -19.78 11.30 -19.26
CA ARG A 188 -20.40 12.22 -18.28
C ARG A 188 -19.64 13.54 -18.10
N THR A 189 -18.57 13.75 -18.86
CA THR A 189 -17.67 14.91 -18.78
C THR A 189 -17.49 15.49 -20.17
N SER A 190 -17.69 16.80 -20.35
CA SER A 190 -17.77 17.42 -21.68
C SER A 190 -16.43 17.85 -22.27
N ASP A 191 -15.40 18.03 -21.46
CA ASP A 191 -14.25 18.86 -21.85
C ASP A 191 -12.94 18.08 -22.09
N GLU A 192 -12.90 16.77 -21.81
CA GLU A 192 -11.73 15.90 -22.03
C GLU A 192 -12.10 14.63 -22.83
N ASN A 193 -11.29 14.28 -23.84
CA ASN A 193 -11.43 13.00 -24.55
C ASN A 193 -10.83 11.85 -23.72
N LEU A 194 -11.60 11.38 -22.74
CA LEU A 194 -11.19 10.27 -21.89
C LEU A 194 -11.38 8.88 -22.55
N GLY A 195 -12.05 8.80 -23.70
CA GLY A 195 -12.19 7.54 -24.44
C GLY A 195 -10.84 6.97 -24.88
N ALA A 196 -9.92 7.84 -25.31
CA ALA A 196 -8.55 7.46 -25.65
C ALA A 196 -7.77 6.83 -24.48
N VAL A 197 -8.13 7.17 -23.23
CA VAL A 197 -7.52 6.55 -22.05
C VAL A 197 -7.89 5.07 -21.96
N LEU A 198 -9.17 4.72 -22.16
CA LEU A 198 -9.62 3.33 -22.14
C LEU A 198 -8.99 2.51 -23.28
N GLU A 199 -8.89 3.10 -24.48
CA GLU A 199 -8.24 2.45 -25.62
C GLU A 199 -6.77 2.13 -25.33
N ARG A 200 -6.06 3.02 -24.65
CA ARG A 200 -4.65 2.81 -24.24
C ARG A 200 -4.48 1.67 -23.25
N LEU A 201 -5.41 1.50 -22.31
CA LEU A 201 -5.30 0.48 -21.25
C LEU A 201 -5.40 -0.94 -21.78
N LYS A 202 -6.06 -1.19 -22.92
CA LYS A 202 -6.26 -2.53 -23.56
C LYS A 202 -6.96 -3.59 -22.69
N THR A 203 -7.04 -3.38 -21.39
CA THR A 203 -7.64 -4.21 -20.35
C THR A 203 -8.70 -3.37 -19.66
N ARG A 204 -9.83 -3.99 -19.32
CA ARG A 204 -10.90 -3.30 -18.61
C ARG A 204 -10.36 -2.78 -17.26
N PRO A 205 -10.61 -1.53 -16.88
CA PRO A 205 -10.02 -0.94 -15.67
C PRO A 205 -10.21 -1.79 -14.40
N ILE A 206 -11.39 -2.35 -14.18
CA ILE A 206 -11.67 -3.18 -12.99
C ILE A 206 -10.76 -4.41 -12.87
N ASP A 207 -10.29 -4.96 -14.01
CA ASP A 207 -9.41 -6.11 -14.00
C ASP A 207 -7.97 -5.71 -13.65
N LEU A 208 -7.57 -4.47 -13.98
CA LEU A 208 -6.32 -3.87 -13.49
C LEU A 208 -6.40 -3.61 -11.98
N PHE A 209 -7.56 -3.21 -11.44
CA PHE A 209 -7.75 -3.11 -9.99
C PHE A 209 -7.59 -4.45 -9.26
N ARG A 210 -7.91 -5.58 -9.90
CA ARG A 210 -7.70 -6.92 -9.33
C ARG A 210 -6.22 -7.35 -9.33
N MET A 211 -5.34 -6.66 -10.05
CA MET A 211 -3.90 -6.95 -10.03
C MET A 211 -3.20 -6.46 -8.76
N PHE A 212 -3.81 -5.52 -8.01
CA PHE A 212 -3.27 -5.09 -6.73
C PHE A 212 -3.32 -6.22 -5.70
N TYR A 213 -2.47 -6.09 -4.69
CA TYR A 213 -2.52 -6.86 -3.46
C TYR A 213 -3.12 -5.99 -2.37
N ALA A 214 -3.78 -6.60 -1.39
CA ALA A 214 -4.41 -5.86 -0.30
C ALA A 214 -4.07 -6.47 1.06
N ASP A 215 -3.87 -5.61 2.06
CA ASP A 215 -3.63 -6.07 3.42
C ASP A 215 -4.89 -6.09 4.30
N THR A 216 -4.86 -6.86 5.39
CA THR A 216 -5.98 -7.04 6.33
C THR A 216 -6.06 -6.00 7.43
N ALA A 217 -5.40 -4.84 7.29
CA ALA A 217 -5.45 -3.77 8.27
C ALA A 217 -6.82 -3.06 8.25
N VAL A 218 -7.89 -3.73 8.67
CA VAL A 218 -9.25 -3.18 8.72
C VAL A 218 -9.85 -3.29 10.13
N PHE A 219 -8.98 -3.28 11.13
CA PHE A 219 -9.31 -3.28 12.56
C PHE A 219 -10.29 -4.39 12.97
N GLY A 220 -10.14 -5.60 12.41
CA GLY A 220 -11.07 -6.70 12.70
C GLY A 220 -12.46 -6.54 12.07
N SER A 221 -12.60 -5.79 10.98
CA SER A 221 -13.86 -5.72 10.24
C SER A 221 -14.10 -6.99 9.42
N ARG A 222 -15.06 -7.83 9.85
CA ARG A 222 -15.49 -9.03 9.12
C ARG A 222 -15.99 -8.71 7.71
N ALA A 223 -16.83 -7.70 7.57
CA ALA A 223 -17.44 -7.34 6.28
C ALA A 223 -16.40 -6.85 5.27
N ALA A 224 -15.46 -6.00 5.71
CA ALA A 224 -14.38 -5.52 4.84
C ALA A 224 -13.46 -6.68 4.41
N THR A 225 -13.13 -7.59 5.35
CA THR A 225 -12.29 -8.76 5.06
C THR A 225 -12.94 -9.70 4.04
N ILE A 226 -14.23 -10.03 4.21
CA ILE A 226 -14.98 -10.85 3.23
C ILE A 226 -15.00 -10.17 1.86
N CYS A 227 -15.31 -8.87 1.84
CA CYS A 227 -15.40 -8.12 0.60
C CYS A 227 -14.06 -8.06 -0.15
N GLY A 228 -12.97 -7.76 0.56
CA GLY A 228 -11.62 -7.71 -0.03
C GLY A 228 -11.16 -9.07 -0.55
N ILE A 229 -11.32 -10.15 0.24
CA ILE A 229 -10.98 -11.51 -0.21
C ILE A 229 -11.82 -11.90 -1.44
N SER A 230 -13.10 -11.58 -1.47
CA SER A 230 -13.96 -11.86 -2.62
C SER A 230 -13.54 -11.10 -3.88
N PHE A 231 -13.01 -9.88 -3.74
CA PHE A 231 -12.59 -9.05 -4.86
C PHE A 231 -11.22 -9.43 -5.43
N PHE A 232 -10.23 -9.56 -4.55
CA PHE A 232 -8.83 -9.83 -4.93
C PHE A 232 -8.53 -11.32 -5.08
N GLY A 233 -9.27 -12.18 -4.39
CA GLY A 233 -8.91 -13.59 -4.21
C GLY A 233 -7.84 -13.78 -3.13
N ALA A 234 -7.81 -14.96 -2.50
CA ALA A 234 -6.91 -15.26 -1.39
C ALA A 234 -5.42 -15.16 -1.77
N ASP A 235 -5.05 -15.34 -3.04
CA ASP A 235 -3.67 -15.22 -3.53
C ASP A 235 -3.14 -13.77 -3.54
N HIS A 236 -4.03 -12.78 -3.44
CA HIS A 236 -3.70 -11.36 -3.50
C HIS A 236 -3.94 -10.65 -2.16
N VAL A 237 -4.14 -11.40 -1.08
CA VAL A 237 -4.37 -10.86 0.26
C VAL A 237 -3.22 -11.21 1.20
N VAL A 238 -2.72 -10.23 1.95
CA VAL A 238 -1.66 -10.41 2.95
C VAL A 238 -2.12 -9.99 4.34
N PHE A 239 -1.70 -10.72 5.37
CA PHE A 239 -2.00 -10.34 6.74
C PHE A 239 -1.27 -9.04 7.15
N ALA A 240 -2.03 -8.07 7.64
CA ALA A 240 -1.55 -6.91 8.39
C ALA A 240 -2.59 -6.48 9.43
N SER A 241 -2.15 -5.76 10.46
CA SER A 241 -3.03 -5.32 11.56
C SER A 241 -2.92 -3.83 11.88
N ASP A 242 -2.05 -3.08 11.23
CA ASP A 242 -1.75 -1.68 11.59
C ASP A 242 -1.25 -1.50 13.04
N SER A 243 -0.51 -2.50 13.54
CA SER A 243 0.12 -2.40 14.86
C SER A 243 1.26 -1.37 14.79
N PRO A 244 1.42 -0.46 15.77
CA PRO A 244 0.83 -0.50 17.11
C PRO A 244 -0.29 0.52 17.38
N PHE A 245 -1.03 0.98 16.36
CA PHE A 245 -1.90 2.15 16.46
C PHE A 245 -3.23 1.94 17.20
N ASP A 246 -3.49 0.73 17.71
CA ASP A 246 -4.70 0.46 18.48
C ASP A 246 -4.67 1.02 19.92
N PRO A 247 -5.84 1.10 20.60
CA PRO A 247 -5.93 1.62 21.97
C PRO A 247 -5.11 0.85 23.02
N GLU A 248 -4.72 -0.40 22.76
CA GLU A 248 -3.85 -1.21 23.62
C GLU A 248 -2.37 -1.10 23.25
N LYS A 249 -2.01 -0.21 22.32
CA LYS A 249 -0.64 -0.01 21.80
C LYS A 249 -0.13 -1.21 21.02
N GLY A 250 -1.01 -1.86 20.27
CA GLY A 250 -0.66 -2.85 19.25
C GLY A 250 -1.25 -4.26 19.40
N PRO A 251 -1.55 -4.78 20.60
CA PRO A 251 -2.13 -6.11 20.76
C PRO A 251 -3.56 -6.26 20.23
N MET A 252 -4.39 -5.21 20.30
CA MET A 252 -5.82 -5.33 20.02
C MET A 252 -6.07 -5.65 18.54
N TYR A 253 -5.55 -4.85 17.61
CA TYR A 253 -5.82 -5.07 16.19
C TYR A 253 -5.21 -6.38 15.68
N ILE A 254 -4.08 -6.81 16.23
CA ILE A 254 -3.51 -8.14 15.90
C ILE A 254 -4.51 -9.25 16.27
N ARG A 255 -5.04 -9.24 17.50
CA ARG A 255 -5.99 -10.27 17.95
C ARG A 255 -7.29 -10.25 17.16
N GLU A 256 -7.87 -9.07 16.93
CA GLU A 256 -9.15 -8.97 16.22
C GLU A 256 -9.01 -9.39 14.76
N THR A 257 -7.93 -9.01 14.07
CA THR A 257 -7.70 -9.47 12.69
C THR A 257 -7.53 -10.99 12.62
N ILE A 258 -6.75 -11.60 13.52
CA ILE A 258 -6.60 -13.07 13.60
C ILE A 258 -7.96 -13.73 13.83
N LYS A 259 -8.71 -13.26 14.84
CA LYS A 259 -10.03 -13.78 15.17
C LYS A 259 -10.97 -13.76 13.96
N ILE A 260 -11.04 -12.63 13.24
CA ILE A 260 -11.89 -12.52 12.05
C ILE A 260 -11.50 -13.55 11.01
N ILE A 261 -10.21 -13.64 10.66
CA ILE A 261 -9.74 -14.58 9.65
C ILE A 261 -10.10 -16.00 10.07
N ASP A 262 -9.82 -16.39 11.32
CA ASP A 262 -10.11 -17.72 11.89
C ASP A 262 -11.60 -18.08 11.83
N GLU A 263 -12.50 -17.11 12.01
CA GLU A 263 -13.95 -17.30 11.93
C GLU A 263 -14.52 -17.25 10.49
N LEU A 264 -13.71 -17.01 9.46
CA LEU A 264 -14.14 -17.13 8.07
C LEU A 264 -14.09 -18.58 7.58
N GLU A 265 -15.05 -18.94 6.73
CA GLU A 265 -15.12 -20.22 6.02
C GLU A 265 -14.11 -20.26 4.87
N LEU A 266 -12.82 -20.25 5.20
CA LEU A 266 -11.71 -20.38 4.26
C LEU A 266 -11.15 -21.80 4.30
N SER A 267 -10.71 -22.30 3.13
CA SER A 267 -9.88 -23.50 3.08
C SER A 267 -8.61 -23.31 3.90
N GLU A 268 -8.02 -24.39 4.43
CA GLU A 268 -6.74 -24.31 5.15
C GLU A 268 -5.65 -23.69 4.27
N THR A 269 -5.66 -24.01 2.98
CA THR A 269 -4.74 -23.44 1.98
C THR A 269 -4.91 -21.93 1.84
N ASP A 270 -6.14 -21.42 1.70
CA ASP A 270 -6.37 -19.98 1.54
C ASP A 270 -6.07 -19.21 2.83
N ARG A 271 -6.29 -19.84 3.98
CA ARG A 271 -5.91 -19.31 5.28
C ARG A 271 -4.38 -19.17 5.41
N ASP A 272 -3.59 -20.19 5.02
CA ASP A 272 -2.12 -20.10 5.01
C ASP A 272 -1.61 -19.05 4.00
N LYS A 273 -2.25 -18.92 2.83
CA LYS A 273 -1.94 -17.84 1.87
C LYS A 273 -2.01 -16.47 2.53
N ILE A 274 -3.12 -16.17 3.20
CA ILE A 274 -3.37 -14.88 3.84
C ILE A 274 -2.39 -14.67 5.01
N TYR A 275 -2.23 -15.65 5.90
CA TYR A 275 -1.38 -15.50 7.08
C TYR A 275 0.11 -15.40 6.75
N ARG A 276 0.58 -16.11 5.71
CA ARG A 276 2.02 -16.32 5.53
C ARG A 276 2.45 -16.48 4.08
N ALA A 277 1.88 -17.43 3.32
CA ALA A 277 2.49 -17.87 2.07
C ALA A 277 2.55 -16.76 1.01
N ASN A 278 1.58 -15.85 0.97
CA ASN A 278 1.64 -14.69 0.09
C ASN A 278 2.76 -13.73 0.50
N ALA A 279 2.92 -13.44 1.79
CA ALA A 279 3.99 -12.58 2.28
C ALA A 279 5.37 -13.18 1.94
N VAL A 280 5.56 -14.49 2.18
CA VAL A 280 6.81 -15.20 1.85
C VAL A 280 7.14 -15.07 0.36
N ARG A 281 6.16 -15.33 -0.52
CA ARG A 281 6.31 -15.22 -1.98
C ARG A 281 6.58 -13.79 -2.44
N LEU A 282 5.81 -12.82 -1.95
CA LEU A 282 5.90 -11.41 -2.37
C LEU A 282 7.22 -10.78 -1.94
N LEU A 283 7.60 -11.00 -0.70
CA LEU A 283 8.74 -10.37 -0.05
C LEU A 283 10.03 -11.19 -0.23
N LYS A 284 9.97 -12.33 -0.93
CA LYS A 284 11.09 -13.25 -1.14
C LYS A 284 11.79 -13.63 0.16
N LEU A 285 11.00 -13.81 1.23
CA LEU A 285 11.54 -14.18 2.54
C LEU A 285 12.16 -15.56 2.45
N LYS A 286 13.33 -15.72 3.08
CA LYS A 286 13.94 -17.04 3.23
C LYS A 286 13.12 -17.83 4.25
N ASP A 287 12.85 -19.10 3.98
CA ASP A 287 12.30 -20.01 4.98
C ASP A 287 13.31 -20.08 6.14
N ARG A 288 12.95 -19.45 7.27
CA ARG A 288 13.72 -19.41 8.51
C ARG A 288 12.84 -19.84 9.67
#